data_AF-A0A951QNM2-F1
#
_entry.id   AF-A0A951QNM2-F1
#
_cell.length_a   1.000
_cell.length_b   1.000
_cell.length_c   1.000
_cell.angle_alpha   90.00
_cell.angle_beta   90.00
_cell.angle_gamma   90.00
#
_symmetry.space_group_name_H-M   'P 1'
#
loop_
_entity.id
_entity.type
_entity.pdbx_description
1 polymer ?
#
loop_
_entity_poly.entity_id
_entity_poly.type
_entity_poly.pdbx_seq_one_letter_code
_entity_poly.pdbx_strand_id
1 'polypeptide(L)'
;MARLSPKPLNLSDCERLELEQLINRHNTPQQLALRAKIILFASEGKNHRSIARTLDINRHTACLWRERWLLTSASDLAITQRLQDSERVGSPVKFNMEQVVELFALACSPPEDYGRPISHWTARELADEIMKQGIIESISVRHVGRLLEEAELKPHSYSLLVNPPLWTKNLTQSLMILLVYILVRLNVMKAESVQYR
;
A
#
# COMPACT_ATOMS: atom_id res chain seq x y z
N MET A 1 -11.46 28.31 34.73
CA MET A 1 -10.70 27.81 33.55
C MET A 1 -11.48 28.13 32.29
N ALA A 2 -10.94 28.97 31.41
CA ALA A 2 -11.55 29.24 30.11
C ALA A 2 -11.61 27.93 29.32
N ARG A 3 -12.81 27.44 29.04
CA ARG A 3 -12.99 26.29 28.16
C ARG A 3 -12.66 26.79 26.76
N LEU A 4 -11.61 26.24 26.14
CA LEU A 4 -11.33 26.52 24.73
C LEU A 4 -12.57 26.10 23.92
N SER A 5 -13.29 27.09 23.38
CA SER A 5 -14.45 26.85 22.55
C SER A 5 -13.97 26.29 21.20
N PRO A 6 -14.61 25.22 20.67
CA PRO A 6 -14.23 24.68 19.38
C PRO A 6 -14.49 25.72 18.27
N LYS A 7 -13.62 25.78 17.26
CA LYS A 7 -13.74 26.68 16.10
C LYS A 7 -15.13 26.56 15.48
N PRO A 8 -15.90 27.65 15.29
CA PRO A 8 -17.28 27.57 14.80
C PRO A 8 -17.34 26.88 13.44
N LEU A 9 -18.40 26.10 13.24
CA LEU A 9 -18.66 25.37 11.99
C LEU A 9 -19.95 25.95 11.43
N ASN A 10 -19.84 26.69 10.33
CA ASN A 10 -20.99 27.26 9.63
C ASN A 10 -21.28 26.37 8.42
N LEU A 11 -22.54 25.96 8.28
CA LEU A 11 -23.03 25.24 7.10
C LEU A 11 -23.82 26.22 6.24
N SER A 12 -23.68 26.08 4.92
CA SER A 12 -24.65 26.67 3.99
C SER A 12 -26.01 25.94 4.12
N ASP A 13 -27.09 26.61 3.71
CA ASP A 13 -28.43 26.01 3.77
C ASP A 13 -28.54 24.77 2.88
N CYS A 14 -27.87 24.77 1.72
CA CYS A 14 -27.76 23.61 0.83
C CYS A 14 -27.06 22.44 1.53
N GLU A 15 -25.92 22.68 2.19
CA GLU A 15 -25.19 21.62 2.92
C GLU A 15 -26.02 21.05 4.08
N ARG A 16 -26.73 21.92 4.82
CA ARG A 16 -27.61 21.47 5.91
C ARG A 16 -28.70 20.55 5.37
N LEU A 17 -29.37 20.97 4.30
CA LEU A 17 -30.46 20.21 3.69
C LEU A 17 -29.98 18.86 3.14
N GLU A 18 -28.83 18.81 2.48
CA GLU A 18 -28.23 17.56 2.01
C GLU A 18 -27.86 16.61 3.15
N LEU A 19 -27.30 17.13 4.26
CA LEU A 19 -26.99 16.32 5.44
C LEU A 19 -28.25 15.73 6.09
N GLU A 20 -29.32 16.52 6.19
CA GLU A 20 -30.62 16.07 6.70
C GLU A 20 -31.23 14.98 5.80
N GLN A 21 -31.21 15.19 4.48
CA GLN A 21 -31.65 14.18 3.50
C GLN A 21 -30.84 12.88 3.63
N LEU A 22 -29.52 12.99 3.82
CA LEU A 22 -28.64 11.84 3.99
C LEU A 22 -28.99 11.04 5.25
N ILE A 23 -29.33 11.71 6.34
CA ILE A 23 -29.76 11.06 7.60
C ILE A 23 -31.12 10.38 7.45
N ASN A 24 -32.04 10.98 6.71
CA ASN A 24 -33.41 10.47 6.56
C ASN A 24 -33.55 9.37 5.50
N ARG A 25 -32.57 9.22 4.62
CA ARG A 25 -32.59 8.19 3.57
C ARG A 25 -32.48 6.78 4.17
N HIS A 26 -33.40 5.90 3.77
CA HIS A 26 -33.54 4.55 4.32
C HIS A 26 -32.33 3.62 4.14
N ASN A 27 -31.51 3.82 3.10
CA ASN A 27 -30.37 2.94 2.77
C ASN A 27 -29.00 3.60 3.06
N THR A 28 -28.96 4.62 3.92
CA THR A 28 -27.69 5.26 4.27
C THR A 28 -26.91 4.38 5.26
N PRO A 29 -25.62 4.09 4.99
CA PRO A 29 -24.76 3.42 5.95
C PRO A 29 -24.76 4.14 7.31
N GLN A 30 -24.96 3.41 8.40
CA GLN A 30 -25.08 3.98 9.75
C GLN A 30 -23.90 4.90 10.12
N GLN A 31 -22.70 4.55 9.68
CA GLN A 31 -21.50 5.37 9.90
C GLN A 31 -21.59 6.74 9.21
N LEU A 32 -22.10 6.81 7.98
CA LEU A 32 -22.29 8.09 7.28
C LEU A 32 -23.37 8.93 7.96
N ALA A 33 -24.49 8.32 8.34
CA ALA A 33 -25.55 9.01 9.07
C ALA A 33 -25.06 9.55 10.42
N LEU A 34 -24.25 8.78 11.15
CA LEU A 34 -23.63 9.21 12.41
C LEU A 34 -22.71 10.42 12.19
N ARG A 35 -21.85 10.37 11.17
CA ARG A 35 -20.94 11.47 10.82
C ARG A 35 -21.71 12.73 10.43
N ALA A 36 -22.77 12.59 9.63
CA ALA A 36 -23.65 13.72 9.29
C ALA A 36 -24.31 14.35 10.53
N LYS A 37 -24.80 13.53 11.48
CA LYS A 37 -25.35 14.02 12.76
C LYS A 37 -24.32 14.79 13.59
N ILE A 38 -23.06 14.34 13.62
CA ILE A 38 -21.96 15.06 14.29
C ILE A 38 -21.83 16.47 13.69
N ILE A 39 -21.83 16.60 12.36
CA ILE A 39 -21.67 17.89 11.67
C ILE A 39 -22.87 18.82 11.90
N LEU A 40 -24.10 18.29 11.84
CA LEU A 40 -25.29 19.09 12.14
C LEU A 40 -25.27 19.65 13.56
N PHE A 41 -25.04 18.81 14.57
CA PHE A 41 -24.91 19.28 15.95
C PHE A 41 -23.74 20.23 16.16
N ALA A 42 -22.63 20.03 15.44
CA ALA A 42 -21.50 20.93 15.44
C ALA A 42 -21.86 22.31 14.88
N SER A 43 -22.76 22.38 13.89
CA SER A 43 -23.27 23.62 13.31
C SER A 43 -24.26 24.38 14.21
N GLU A 44 -24.97 23.66 15.08
CA GLU A 44 -25.82 24.23 16.14
C GLU A 44 -25.00 24.82 17.31
N GLY A 45 -23.67 24.81 17.23
CA GLY A 45 -22.79 25.31 18.29
C GLY A 45 -22.57 24.35 19.46
N LYS A 46 -23.00 23.08 19.35
CA LYS A 46 -22.75 22.09 20.42
C LYS A 46 -21.25 21.75 20.49
N ASN A 47 -20.74 21.66 21.72
CA ASN A 47 -19.35 21.26 21.95
C ASN A 47 -19.15 19.75 21.78
N HIS A 48 -17.90 19.30 21.58
CA HIS A 48 -17.57 17.88 21.33
C HIS A 48 -18.07 16.94 22.45
N ARG A 49 -18.08 17.39 23.71
CA ARG A 49 -18.55 16.59 24.85
C ARG A 49 -20.07 16.42 24.86
N SER A 50 -20.81 17.46 24.45
CA SER A 50 -22.26 17.42 24.30
C SER A 50 -22.63 16.48 23.17
N ILE A 51 -21.99 16.62 22.01
CA ILE A 51 -22.22 15.74 20.84
C ILE A 51 -21.95 14.28 21.21
N ALA A 52 -20.83 14.01 21.87
CA ALA A 52 -20.45 12.68 22.33
C ALA A 52 -21.52 12.03 23.22
N ARG A 53 -22.09 12.78 24.16
CA ARG A 53 -23.16 12.29 25.04
C ARG A 53 -24.48 12.08 24.31
N THR A 54 -24.85 12.99 23.41
CA THR A 54 -26.10 12.90 22.66
C THR A 54 -26.10 11.73 21.67
N LEU A 55 -24.95 11.44 21.06
CA LEU A 55 -24.81 10.37 20.06
C LEU A 55 -24.26 9.06 20.63
N ASP A 56 -23.95 9.01 21.92
CA ASP A 56 -23.31 7.87 22.60
C ASP A 56 -22.01 7.41 21.90
N ILE A 57 -21.09 8.34 21.65
CA ILE A 57 -19.81 8.09 20.98
C ILE A 57 -18.63 8.63 21.77
N ASN A 58 -17.42 8.17 21.42
CA ASN A 58 -16.20 8.76 21.93
C ASN A 58 -16.06 10.24 21.49
N ARG A 59 -15.70 11.12 22.42
CA ARG A 59 -15.37 12.54 22.17
C ARG A 59 -14.37 12.71 21.03
N HIS A 60 -13.38 11.82 20.93
CA HIS A 60 -12.36 11.85 19.88
C HIS A 60 -12.99 11.73 18.48
N THR A 61 -14.02 10.88 18.32
CA THR A 61 -14.76 10.72 17.06
C THR A 61 -15.44 12.02 16.64
N ALA A 62 -16.09 12.71 17.58
CA ALA A 62 -16.72 14.02 17.31
C ALA A 62 -15.67 15.09 16.91
N CYS A 63 -14.51 15.09 17.57
CA CYS A 63 -13.39 15.99 17.25
C CYS A 63 -12.87 15.74 15.83
N LEU A 64 -12.54 14.48 15.52
CA LEU A 64 -11.98 14.06 14.24
C LEU A 64 -12.87 14.47 13.06
N TRP A 65 -14.18 14.18 13.13
CA TRP A 65 -15.08 14.46 12.03
C TRP A 65 -15.37 15.96 11.87
N ARG A 66 -15.40 16.73 12.96
CA ARG A 66 -15.50 18.20 12.88
C ARG A 66 -14.26 18.79 12.22
N GLU A 67 -13.06 18.35 12.61
CA GLU A 67 -11.80 18.81 12.02
C GLU A 67 -11.70 18.45 10.54
N ARG A 68 -12.01 17.20 10.18
CA ARG A 68 -12.07 16.77 8.78
C ARG A 68 -13.03 17.63 7.97
N TRP A 69 -14.24 17.88 8.46
CA TRP A 69 -15.21 18.70 7.75
C TRP A 69 -14.68 20.10 7.44
N LEU A 70 -14.02 20.73 8.42
CA LEU A 70 -13.42 22.07 8.29
C LEU A 70 -12.24 22.09 7.31
N LEU A 71 -11.41 21.04 7.29
CA LEU A 71 -10.30 20.92 6.33
C LEU A 71 -10.81 20.76 4.90
N THR A 72 -11.95 20.09 4.73
CA THR A 72 -12.56 19.81 3.43
C THR A 72 -13.62 20.86 3.02
N SER A 73 -13.82 21.92 3.81
CA SER A 73 -14.79 22.99 3.52
C SER A 73 -14.44 23.80 2.27
N ALA A 74 -13.17 23.87 1.88
CA ALA A 74 -12.70 24.64 0.73
C ALA A 74 -12.56 23.80 -0.57
N SER A 75 -12.87 22.51 -0.51
CA SER A 75 -12.78 21.62 -1.68
C SER A 75 -14.14 21.43 -2.34
N ASP A 76 -14.17 21.32 -3.66
CA ASP A 76 -15.38 21.04 -4.48
C ASP A 76 -15.89 19.58 -4.36
N LEU A 77 -15.61 18.91 -3.23
CA LEU A 77 -15.99 17.53 -2.98
C LEU A 77 -17.46 17.42 -2.56
N ALA A 78 -18.15 16.41 -3.08
CA ALA A 78 -19.52 16.10 -2.67
C ALA A 78 -19.58 15.74 -1.17
N ILE A 79 -20.67 16.09 -0.49
CA ILE A 79 -20.83 15.85 0.97
C ILE A 79 -20.60 14.38 1.34
N THR A 80 -21.05 13.45 0.50
CA THR A 80 -20.83 12.02 0.70
C THR A 80 -19.35 11.66 0.73
N GLN A 81 -18.54 12.22 -0.16
CA GLN A 81 -17.10 12.01 -0.21
C GLN A 81 -16.41 12.63 1.02
N ARG A 82 -16.88 13.80 1.49
CA ARG A 82 -16.35 14.46 2.70
C ARG A 82 -16.56 13.63 3.97
N LEU A 83 -17.65 12.86 4.02
CA LEU A 83 -17.99 12.00 5.17
C LEU A 83 -17.44 10.57 5.03
N GLN A 84 -16.87 10.20 3.88
CA GLN A 84 -16.23 8.90 3.70
C GLN A 84 -14.87 8.85 4.38
N ASP A 85 -14.42 7.64 4.72
CA ASP A 85 -13.05 7.47 5.17
C ASP A 85 -12.11 7.65 3.99
N SER A 86 -10.99 8.34 4.22
CA SER A 86 -9.89 8.38 3.26
C SER A 86 -9.46 6.95 2.93
N GLU A 87 -9.05 6.74 1.67
CA GLU A 87 -8.42 5.49 1.28
C GLU A 87 -7.31 5.18 2.27
N ARG A 88 -7.37 3.98 2.86
CA ARG A 88 -6.33 3.54 3.78
C ARG A 88 -5.07 3.42 2.95
N VAL A 89 -4.10 4.30 3.20
CA VAL A 89 -2.74 4.10 2.70
C VAL A 89 -2.33 2.73 3.22
N GLY A 90 -2.10 1.79 2.30
CA GLY A 90 -1.70 0.43 2.67
C GLY A 90 -0.42 0.44 3.51
N SER A 91 -0.01 -0.74 3.99
CA SER A 91 1.32 -0.86 4.59
C SER A 91 2.36 -0.38 3.56
N PRO A 92 3.31 0.48 3.95
CA PRO A 92 4.34 0.95 3.03
C PRO A 92 5.05 -0.26 2.43
N VAL A 93 5.26 -0.23 1.11
CA VAL A 93 5.95 -1.30 0.41
C VAL A 93 7.37 -1.36 0.98
N LYS A 94 7.74 -2.50 1.57
CA LYS A 94 9.03 -2.68 2.26
C LYS A 94 10.20 -2.91 1.30
N PHE A 95 9.92 -3.32 0.07
CA PHE A 95 10.93 -3.69 -0.92
C PHE A 95 10.61 -2.99 -2.24
N ASN A 96 11.62 -2.40 -2.86
CA ASN A 96 11.49 -1.83 -4.18
C ASN A 96 11.28 -2.96 -5.21
N MET A 97 10.61 -2.64 -6.31
CA MET A 97 10.41 -3.58 -7.42
C MET A 97 11.74 -4.07 -8.00
N GLU A 98 12.75 -3.21 -8.07
CA GLU A 98 14.12 -3.55 -8.51
C GLU A 98 14.72 -4.69 -7.68
N GLN A 99 14.62 -4.61 -6.35
CA GLN A 99 15.11 -5.63 -5.43
C GLN A 99 14.41 -6.98 -5.61
N VAL A 100 13.11 -6.96 -5.92
CA VAL A 100 12.33 -8.17 -6.20
C VAL A 100 12.74 -8.79 -7.54
N VAL A 101 12.99 -7.97 -8.56
CA VAL A 101 13.45 -8.44 -9.87
C VAL A 101 14.84 -9.07 -9.76
N GLU A 102 15.75 -8.45 -8.99
CA GLU A 102 17.08 -8.99 -8.74
C GLU A 102 17.02 -10.33 -7.97
N LEU A 103 16.11 -10.46 -7.00
CA LEU A 103 15.85 -11.74 -6.33
C LEU A 103 15.41 -12.84 -7.30
N PHE A 104 14.54 -12.50 -8.26
CA PHE A 104 14.10 -13.46 -9.28
C PHE A 104 15.19 -13.80 -10.28
N ALA A 105 16.03 -12.83 -10.67
CA ALA A 105 17.18 -13.08 -11.51
C ALA A 105 18.14 -14.07 -10.81
N LEU A 106 18.42 -13.84 -9.52
CA LEU A 106 19.25 -14.73 -8.70
C LEU A 106 18.68 -16.15 -8.62
N ALA A 107 17.37 -16.27 -8.37
CA ALA A 107 16.70 -17.57 -8.27
C ALA A 107 16.71 -18.38 -9.59
N CYS A 108 16.86 -17.70 -10.73
CA CYS A 108 16.93 -18.31 -12.06
C CYS A 108 18.35 -18.63 -12.52
N SER A 109 19.38 -18.14 -11.82
CA SER A 109 20.78 -18.40 -12.13
C SER A 109 21.27 -19.69 -11.45
N PRO A 110 22.26 -20.41 -12.00
CA PRO A 110 22.90 -21.52 -11.30
C PRO A 110 23.59 -21.06 -10.01
N PRO A 111 23.47 -21.80 -8.89
CA PRO A 111 24.20 -21.49 -7.66
C PRO A 111 25.73 -21.64 -7.77
N GLU A 112 26.19 -22.38 -8.78
CA GLU A 112 27.60 -22.56 -9.11
C GLU A 112 28.27 -21.21 -9.49
N ASP A 113 27.54 -20.34 -10.19
CA ASP A 113 28.01 -19.01 -10.60
C ASP A 113 28.32 -18.11 -9.39
N TYR A 114 27.71 -18.40 -8.24
CA TYR A 114 27.91 -17.66 -6.98
C TYR A 114 28.83 -18.41 -6.00
N GLY A 115 29.50 -19.48 -6.46
CA GLY A 115 30.48 -20.23 -5.69
C GLY A 115 29.89 -21.04 -4.52
N ARG A 116 28.61 -21.42 -4.59
CA ARG A 116 27.97 -22.25 -3.56
C ARG A 116 27.99 -23.73 -3.95
N PRO A 117 28.40 -24.64 -3.06
CA PRO A 117 28.40 -26.09 -3.33
C PRO A 117 27.00 -26.70 -3.14
N ILE A 118 25.99 -26.12 -3.79
CA ILE A 118 24.59 -26.56 -3.74
C ILE A 118 24.09 -26.82 -5.15
N SER A 119 23.24 -27.84 -5.32
CA SER A 119 22.69 -28.18 -6.64
C SER A 119 21.50 -27.29 -7.04
N HIS A 120 20.77 -26.76 -6.04
CA HIS A 120 19.57 -25.95 -6.25
C HIS A 120 19.46 -24.86 -5.20
N TRP A 121 18.78 -23.77 -5.54
CA TRP A 121 18.48 -22.71 -4.60
C TRP A 121 17.39 -23.12 -3.61
N THR A 122 17.64 -22.90 -2.32
CA THR A 122 16.60 -22.84 -1.31
C THR A 122 16.26 -21.39 -0.98
N ALA A 123 15.05 -21.14 -0.45
CA ALA A 123 14.64 -19.79 -0.03
C ALA A 123 15.57 -19.18 1.04
N ARG A 124 16.24 -20.03 1.85
CA ARG A 124 17.23 -19.59 2.83
C ARG A 124 18.50 -19.11 2.13
N GLU A 125 19.01 -19.87 1.18
CA GLU A 125 20.24 -19.50 0.45
C GLU A 125 20.04 -18.27 -0.43
N LEU A 126 18.85 -18.11 -1.02
CA LEU A 126 18.50 -16.90 -1.76
C LEU A 126 18.44 -15.66 -0.86
N ALA A 127 17.89 -15.79 0.35
CA ALA A 127 17.91 -14.72 1.33
C ALA A 127 19.36 -14.37 1.74
N ASP A 128 20.19 -15.38 2.00
CA ASP A 128 21.59 -15.15 2.39
C ASP A 128 22.40 -14.49 1.28
N GLU A 129 22.21 -14.92 0.03
CA GLU A 129 22.97 -14.40 -1.10
C GLU A 129 22.53 -12.98 -1.50
N ILE A 130 21.24 -12.67 -1.46
CA ILE A 130 20.77 -11.30 -1.74
C ILE A 130 21.17 -10.31 -0.64
N MET A 131 21.27 -10.76 0.61
CA MET A 131 21.83 -9.98 1.71
C MET A 131 23.34 -9.79 1.55
N LYS A 132 24.07 -10.84 1.13
CA LYS A 132 25.51 -10.78 0.87
C LYS A 132 25.87 -9.82 -0.27
N GLN A 133 25.02 -9.73 -1.30
CA GLN A 133 25.19 -8.77 -2.39
C GLN A 133 24.83 -7.33 -2.00
N GLY A 134 24.25 -7.11 -0.80
CA GLY A 134 23.89 -5.78 -0.30
C GLY A 134 22.66 -5.16 -0.99
N ILE A 135 21.91 -5.96 -1.75
CA ILE A 135 20.72 -5.51 -2.49
C ILE A 135 19.56 -5.23 -1.52
N ILE A 136 19.41 -6.08 -0.49
CA ILE A 136 18.39 -5.96 0.55
C ILE A 136 19.07 -6.03 1.93
N GLU A 137 18.82 -5.04 2.79
CA GLU A 137 19.40 -4.98 4.15
C GLU A 137 19.00 -6.18 5.02
N SER A 138 17.72 -6.56 4.97
CA SER A 138 17.23 -7.77 5.65
C SER A 138 15.95 -8.28 4.99
N ILE A 139 15.90 -9.59 4.75
CA ILE A 139 14.72 -10.25 4.22
C ILE A 139 14.43 -11.54 4.99
N SER A 140 13.17 -11.74 5.34
CA SER A 140 12.76 -13.00 5.98
C SER A 140 12.71 -14.12 4.93
N VAL A 141 13.24 -15.30 5.26
CA VAL A 141 13.15 -16.51 4.44
C VAL A 141 11.70 -16.81 4.03
N ARG A 142 10.73 -16.56 4.91
CA ARG A 142 9.29 -16.74 4.61
C ARG A 142 8.80 -15.74 3.57
N HIS A 143 9.33 -14.52 3.57
CA HIS A 143 8.99 -13.51 2.58
C HIS A 143 9.56 -13.87 1.20
N VAL A 144 10.81 -14.34 1.15
CA VAL A 144 11.41 -14.91 -0.08
C VAL A 144 10.55 -16.05 -0.62
N GLY A 145 10.19 -17.01 0.24
CA GLY A 145 9.29 -18.11 -0.15
C GLY A 145 7.96 -17.61 -0.72
N ARG A 146 7.32 -16.62 -0.07
CA ARG A 146 6.07 -16.02 -0.55
C ARG A 146 6.24 -15.32 -1.90
N LEU A 147 7.32 -14.57 -2.10
CA LEU A 147 7.60 -13.90 -3.38
C LEU A 147 7.82 -14.91 -4.51
N LEU A 148 8.51 -16.01 -4.23
CA LEU A 148 8.71 -17.10 -5.19
C LEU A 148 7.39 -17.82 -5.51
N GLU A 149 6.56 -18.10 -4.50
CA GLU A 149 5.22 -18.68 -4.69
C GLU A 149 4.31 -17.75 -5.50
N GLU A 150 4.29 -16.44 -5.21
CA GLU A 150 3.54 -15.43 -5.96
C GLU A 150 3.99 -15.34 -7.43
N ALA A 151 5.27 -15.60 -7.70
CA ALA A 151 5.83 -15.64 -9.05
C ALA A 151 5.78 -17.04 -9.71
N GLU A 152 5.20 -18.04 -9.03
CA GLU A 152 5.20 -19.45 -9.44
C GLU A 152 6.60 -20.05 -9.68
N LEU A 153 7.64 -19.42 -9.11
CA LEU A 153 9.03 -19.87 -9.21
C LEU A 153 9.31 -20.97 -8.18
N LYS A 154 9.86 -22.09 -8.65
CA LYS A 154 10.28 -23.22 -7.81
C LYS A 154 11.79 -23.44 -7.98
N PRO A 155 12.63 -22.78 -7.16
CA PRO A 155 14.07 -22.81 -7.38
C PRO A 155 14.72 -24.19 -7.16
N HIS A 156 14.00 -25.10 -6.49
CA HIS A 156 14.42 -26.48 -6.20
C HIS A 156 13.90 -27.52 -7.21
N SER A 157 13.09 -27.13 -8.19
CA SER A 157 12.67 -28.03 -9.27
C SER A 157 13.41 -27.67 -10.55
N TYR A 158 14.41 -28.45 -10.93
CA TYR A 158 15.17 -28.26 -12.19
C TYR A 158 14.35 -28.52 -13.46
N SER A 159 13.07 -28.88 -13.32
CA SER A 159 12.12 -28.93 -14.42
C SER A 159 11.07 -27.84 -14.20
N LEU A 160 11.07 -26.82 -15.04
CA LEU A 160 9.89 -26.28 -15.74
C LEU A 160 10.26 -24.94 -16.40
N LEU A 161 10.75 -25.06 -17.63
CA LEU A 161 10.75 -24.03 -18.66
C LEU A 161 9.32 -23.70 -19.18
N VAL A 162 8.23 -23.86 -18.39
CA VAL A 162 6.89 -23.99 -19.01
C VAL A 162 5.81 -23.00 -18.54
N ASN A 163 5.86 -22.37 -17.36
CA ASN A 163 4.78 -21.45 -16.97
C ASN A 163 5.33 -20.07 -16.58
N PRO A 164 5.28 -19.07 -17.49
CA PRO A 164 5.54 -17.69 -17.10
C PRO A 164 4.37 -17.16 -16.24
N PRO A 165 4.64 -16.28 -15.24
CA PRO A 165 3.65 -15.84 -14.27
C PRO A 165 2.48 -15.11 -14.96
N LEU A 166 1.26 -15.26 -14.44
CA LEU A 166 0.00 -14.91 -15.12
C LEU A 166 -0.18 -13.43 -15.54
N TRP A 167 0.72 -12.52 -15.15
CA TRP A 167 0.75 -11.11 -15.59
C TRP A 167 1.52 -10.89 -16.90
N THR A 168 2.25 -11.88 -17.42
CA THR A 168 3.05 -11.78 -18.66
C THR A 168 2.28 -12.19 -19.93
N LYS A 169 0.95 -12.07 -19.95
CA LYS A 169 0.18 -12.33 -21.19
C LYS A 169 0.41 -11.28 -22.29
N ASN A 170 1.10 -10.18 -21.98
CA ASN A 170 1.45 -9.15 -22.95
C ASN A 170 2.90 -9.36 -23.45
N LEU A 171 3.03 -9.71 -24.73
CA LEU A 171 4.30 -9.96 -25.45
C LEU A 171 5.36 -8.86 -25.26
N THR A 172 4.93 -7.63 -25.01
CA THR A 172 5.81 -6.47 -24.75
C THR A 172 6.60 -6.62 -23.45
N GLN A 173 6.05 -7.32 -22.44
CA GLN A 173 6.67 -7.45 -21.13
C GLN A 173 7.63 -8.64 -21.06
N SER A 174 7.36 -9.70 -21.82
CA SER A 174 8.26 -10.85 -21.96
C SER A 174 9.53 -10.48 -22.73
N LEU A 175 9.39 -9.66 -23.78
CA LEU A 175 10.54 -9.06 -24.47
C LEU A 175 11.32 -8.10 -23.57
N MET A 176 10.64 -7.34 -22.71
CA MET A 176 11.30 -6.47 -21.72
C MET A 176 12.13 -7.27 -20.70
N ILE A 177 11.62 -8.39 -20.19
CA ILE A 177 12.36 -9.25 -19.25
C ILE A 177 13.56 -9.88 -19.96
N LEU A 178 13.41 -10.34 -21.21
CA LEU A 178 14.52 -10.85 -22.01
C LEU A 178 15.57 -9.77 -22.31
N LEU A 179 15.13 -8.53 -22.59
CA LEU A 179 16.00 -7.36 -22.81
C LEU A 179 16.75 -6.98 -21.54
N VAL A 180 16.08 -6.98 -20.38
CA VAL A 180 16.70 -6.74 -19.07
C VAL A 180 17.71 -7.84 -18.77
N TYR A 181 17.35 -9.12 -19.00
CA TYR A 181 18.27 -10.25 -18.84
C TYR A 181 19.51 -10.11 -19.74
N ILE A 182 19.34 -9.76 -21.03
CA ILE A 182 20.45 -9.56 -21.97
C ILE A 182 21.30 -8.33 -21.59
N LEU A 183 20.69 -7.23 -21.17
CA LEU A 183 21.40 -6.00 -20.77
C LEU A 183 22.19 -6.19 -19.48
N VAL A 184 21.61 -6.86 -18.48
CA VAL A 184 22.30 -7.19 -17.23
C VAL A 184 23.46 -8.15 -17.50
N ARG A 185 23.25 -9.19 -18.32
CA ARG A 185 24.32 -10.12 -18.71
C ARG A 185 25.47 -9.45 -19.46
N LEU A 186 25.16 -8.50 -20.36
CA LEU A 186 26.18 -7.73 -21.08
C LEU A 186 26.95 -6.77 -20.17
N ASN A 187 26.32 -6.23 -19.12
CA ASN A 187 26.98 -5.33 -18.17
C ASN A 187 27.91 -6.07 -17.21
N VAL A 188 27.53 -7.28 -16.78
CA VAL A 188 28.37 -8.15 -15.94
C VAL A 188 29.63 -8.57 -16.70
N MET A 189 29.52 -8.96 -17.99
CA MET A 189 30.69 -9.31 -18.82
C MET A 189 31.65 -8.12 -19.09
N LYS A 190 31.14 -6.87 -19.03
CA LYS A 190 31.95 -5.67 -19.20
C LYS A 190 32.71 -5.27 -17.93
N ALA A 191 32.21 -5.66 -16.75
CA ALA A 191 32.90 -5.46 -15.47
C ALA A 191 34.10 -6.40 -15.32
N GLU A 192 34.02 -7.63 -15.84
CA GLU A 192 35.09 -8.63 -15.76
C GLU A 192 36.27 -8.33 -16.71
N SER A 193 36.03 -7.64 -17.82
CA SER A 193 37.07 -7.28 -18.80
C SER A 193 37.92 -6.06 -18.43
N VAL A 194 37.58 -5.34 -17.36
CA VAL A 194 38.33 -4.17 -16.87
C VAL A 194 39.34 -4.56 -15.77
N GLN A 195 39.20 -5.75 -15.14
CA GLN A 195 40.14 -6.23 -14.11
C GLN A 195 41.36 -6.99 -14.67
N TYR A 196 41.45 -7.20 -15.99
CA TYR A 196 42.56 -7.90 -16.66
C TYR A 196 43.34 -7.01 -17.64
N ARG A 197 43.59 -5.75 -17.28
CA ARG A 197 44.50 -4.86 -18.04
C ARG A 197 45.44 -4.09 -17.14
#